data_AF-A0A0B2RUI3-F1
#
_entry.id   AF-A0A0B2RUI3-F1
#
_cell.length_a   1.000
_cell.length_b   1.000
_cell.length_c   1.000
_cell.angle_alpha   90.00
_cell.angle_beta   90.00
_cell.angle_gamma   90.00
#
_symmetry.space_group_name_H-M   'P 1'
#
loop_
_entity.id
_entity.type
_entity.pdbx_description
1 polymer ?
#
loop_
_entity_poly.entity_id
_entity_poly.type
_entity_poly.pdbx_seq_one_letter_code
_entity_poly.pdbx_strand_id
1 'polypeptide(L)' 'NLSHSSNLPWCILGYFNDFLSPDEKYGSRDHPNWLILGFGETIIDSGLHDLLMEGYKFTYSKSKGKHNAIEE' A
#
# COMPACT_ATOMS: atom_id res chain seq x y z
N ASN A 1 -21.19 2.81 0.46
CA ASN A 1 -20.29 2.82 1.62
C ASN A 1 -20.60 1.57 2.45
N LEU A 2 -19.69 0.58 2.44
CA LEU A 2 -19.89 -0.73 3.11
C LEU A 2 -20.19 -0.57 4.60
N SER A 3 -19.63 0.46 5.25
CA SER A 3 -19.88 0.77 6.66
C SER A 3 -21.34 1.09 6.98
N HIS A 4 -22.15 1.49 5.99
CA HIS A 4 -23.57 1.75 6.19
C HIS A 4 -24.44 0.51 5.90
N SER A 5 -23.86 -0.54 5.30
CA SER A 5 -24.58 -1.74 4.90
C SER A 5 -24.36 -2.92 5.85
N SER A 6 -23.34 -2.86 6.71
CA SER A 6 -23.03 -3.89 7.70
C SER A 6 -22.39 -3.29 8.95
N ASN A 7 -22.80 -3.78 10.12
CA ASN A 7 -22.19 -3.44 11.41
C ASN A 7 -21.05 -4.40 11.81
N LEU A 8 -20.70 -5.36 10.95
CA LEU A 8 -19.58 -6.27 11.18
C LEU A 8 -18.26 -5.62 10.73
N PRO A 9 -17.11 -6.02 11.30
CA PRO A 9 -15.81 -5.62 10.80
C PRO A 9 -15.65 -6.00 9.32
N TRP A 10 -15.06 -5.11 8.54
CA TRP A 10 -14.74 -5.32 7.13
C TRP A 10 -13.37 -4.74 6.83
N CYS A 11 -12.72 -5.29 5.82
CA CYS A 11 -11.47 -4.78 5.26
C CYS A 11 -11.62 -4.62 3.75
N ILE A 12 -10.79 -3.75 3.17
CA ILE A 12 -10.64 -3.64 1.72
C ILE A 12 -9.28 -4.26 1.38
N LEU A 13 -9.28 -5.17 0.41
CA LEU A 13 -8.08 -5.81 -0.11
C LEU A 13 -8.03 -5.55 -1.62
N GLY A 14 -6.89 -5.12 -2.12
CA GLY A 14 -6.73 -4.83 -3.53
C GLY A 14 -5.34 -4.33 -3.88
N TYR A 15 -5.10 -4.17 -5.18
CA TYR A 15 -3.89 -3.54 -5.70
C TYR A 15 -4.13 -2.04 -5.84
N PHE A 16 -3.70 -1.27 -4.85
CA PHE A 16 -3.88 0.19 -4.84
C PHE A 16 -2.87 0.93 -5.74
N ASN A 17 -1.71 0.33 -6.01
CA ASN A 17 -0.59 0.94 -6.73
C ASN A 17 -0.05 2.24 -6.10
N ASP A 18 -0.32 2.43 -4.81
CA ASP A 18 0.14 3.54 -3.98
C ASP A 18 0.62 2.99 -2.63
N PHE A 19 1.37 3.80 -1.89
CA PHE A 19 2.06 3.41 -0.66
C PHE A 19 1.71 4.35 0.48
N LEU A 20 1.75 3.84 1.71
CA LEU A 20 1.64 4.63 2.93
C LEU A 20 3.01 5.02 3.48
N SER A 21 4.08 4.36 3.04
CA SER A 21 5.43 4.70 3.43
C SER A 21 6.46 4.46 2.31
N PRO A 22 7.52 5.29 2.20
CA PRO A 22 8.58 5.07 1.21
C PRO A 22 9.29 3.71 1.32
N ASP A 23 9.31 3.08 2.49
CA ASP A 23 9.99 1.78 2.71
C ASP A 23 9.21 0.55 2.23
N GLU A 24 7.97 0.76 1.76
CA GLU A 24 7.15 -0.22 1.06
C GLU A 24 7.66 -0.46 -0.37
N LYS A 25 8.61 0.35 -0.85
CA LYS A 25 9.25 0.17 -2.15
C LYS A 25 10.75 -0.06 -2.03
N TYR A 26 11.27 -0.99 -2.82
CA TYR A 26 12.70 -1.22 -3.00
C TYR A 26 13.08 -1.17 -4.48
N GLY A 27 14.16 -0.45 -4.81
CA GLY A 27 14.69 -0.35 -6.18
C GLY A 27 15.06 1.07 -6.60
N SER A 28 15.28 1.29 -7.89
CA SER A 28 15.97 2.48 -8.42
C SER A 28 15.13 3.76 -8.58
N ARG A 29 13.85 3.76 -8.19
CA ARG A 29 12.98 4.93 -8.28
C ARG A 29 12.08 5.01 -7.06
N ASP A 30 12.19 6.09 -6.32
CA ASP A 30 11.28 6.35 -5.21
C ASP A 30 9.87 6.63 -5.73
N HIS A 31 8.87 6.23 -4.94
CA HIS A 31 7.51 6.66 -5.21
C HIS A 31 7.37 8.15 -4.85
N PRO A 32 6.73 8.97 -5.70
CA PRO A 32 6.62 10.40 -5.42
C PRO A 32 5.94 10.68 -4.06
N ASN A 33 6.59 11.47 -3.21
CA ASN A 33 6.09 11.77 -1.85
C ASN A 33 4.66 12.33 -1.83
N TRP A 34 4.26 13.09 -2.85
CA TRP A 34 2.92 13.66 -2.92
C TRP A 34 1.83 12.59 -3.14
N LEU A 35 2.15 11.47 -3.78
CA LEU A 35 1.24 10.33 -3.90
C LEU A 35 1.09 9.62 -2.56
N ILE A 36 2.21 9.35 -1.87
CA ILE A 36 2.21 8.74 -0.53
C ILE A 36 1.37 9.58 0.46
N LEU A 37 1.59 10.90 0.46
CA LEU A 37 0.83 11.82 1.32
C LEU A 37 -0.66 11.85 0.94
N GLY A 38 -0.99 11.97 -0.33
CA GLY A 38 -2.38 12.00 -0.79
C GLY A 38 -3.13 10.69 -0.54
N PHE A 39 -2.44 9.55 -0.64
CA PHE A 39 -3.01 8.25 -0.30
C PHE A 39 -3.24 8.12 1.20
N GLY A 40 -2.27 8.56 2.02
CA GLY A 40 -2.42 8.64 3.48
C GLY A 40 -3.60 9.51 3.90
N GLU A 41 -3.77 10.69 3.30
CA GLU A 41 -4.94 11.57 3.51
C GLU A 41 -6.24 10.85 3.13
N THR A 42 -6.26 10.13 2.01
CA THR A 42 -7.44 9.37 1.56
C THR A 42 -7.84 8.27 2.54
N ILE A 43 -6.87 7.57 3.14
CA ILE A 43 -7.11 6.56 4.18
C ILE A 43 -7.73 7.20 5.42
N ILE A 44 -7.18 8.33 5.88
CA ILE A 44 -7.67 9.07 7.05
C ILE A 44 -9.09 9.58 6.82
N ASP A 45 -9.34 10.25 5.69
CA ASP A 45 -10.64 10.81 5.31
C ASP A 45 -11.72 9.73 5.15
N SER A 46 -11.30 8.50 4.80
CA SER A 46 -12.19 7.34 4.71
C SER A 46 -12.46 6.65 6.06
N GLY A 47 -11.81 7.09 7.14
CA GLY A 47 -11.87 6.43 8.46
C GLY A 47 -11.29 5.02 8.43
N LEU A 48 -10.35 4.76 7.52
CA LEU A 48 -9.66 3.48 7.37
C LEU A 48 -8.36 3.48 8.17
N HIS A 49 -7.89 2.28 8.49
CA HIS A 49 -6.58 2.06 9.08
C HIS A 49 -5.87 0.95 8.32
N ASP A 50 -4.55 1.08 8.23
CA ASP A 50 -3.71 0.06 7.62
C ASP A 50 -3.62 -1.19 8.51
N LEU A 51 -3.56 -2.35 7.86
CA LEU A 51 -3.41 -3.64 8.51
C LEU A 51 -1.98 -4.11 8.33
N LEU A 52 -1.26 -4.25 9.44
CA LEU A 52 0.10 -4.79 9.42
C LEU A 52 0.12 -6.19 8.81
N MET A 53 0.97 -6.40 7.81
CA MET A 53 1.25 -7.72 7.26
C MET A 53 2.43 -8.36 7.97
N GLU A 54 2.27 -9.63 8.37
CA GLU A 54 3.36 -10.44 8.90
C GLU A 54 4.04 -11.24 7.78
N GLY A 55 5.37 -11.39 7.87
CA GLY A 55 6.16 -12.18 6.93
C GLY A 55 6.81 -11.34 5.83
N TYR A 56 6.73 -11.81 4.59
CA TYR A 56 7.37 -11.14 3.46
C TYR A 56 6.56 -9.90 3.06
N LYS A 57 7.21 -8.73 3.08
CA LYS A 57 6.54 -7.43 3.04
C LYS A 57 6.06 -6.97 1.65
N PHE A 58 6.59 -7.53 0.57
CA PHE A 58 6.29 -7.08 -0.78
C PHE A 58 5.24 -7.97 -1.45
N THR A 59 4.28 -7.35 -2.13
CA THR A 59 3.21 -8.03 -2.88
C THR A 59 3.50 -8.12 -4.38
N TYR A 60 4.49 -7.38 -4.87
CA TYR A 60 4.90 -7.30 -6.25
C TYR A 60 6.43 -7.33 -6.39
N SER A 61 6.92 -7.98 -7.45
CA SER A 61 8.33 -7.96 -7.82
C SER A 61 8.52 -7.89 -9.32
N LYS A 62 9.50 -7.09 -9.75
CA LYS A 62 9.91 -6.93 -11.15
C LYS A 62 11.40 -7.21 -11.29
N SER A 63 11.76 -7.94 -12.34
CA SER A 63 13.16 -8.29 -12.65
C SER A 63 13.88 -9.02 -11.50
N LYS A 64 13.17 -9.84 -10.72
CA LYS A 64 13.72 -10.59 -9.59
C LYS A 64 15.01 -11.32 -9.97
N GLY A 65 16.05 -11.17 -9.15
CA GLY A 65 17.38 -11.74 -9.36
C GLY A 65 18.30 -10.95 -10.32
N LYS A 66 17.88 -9.79 -10.82
CA LYS A 66 18.71 -8.90 -11.64
C LYS A 66 19.17 -7.67 -10.84
N HIS A 67 20.20 -6.98 -11.33
CA HIS A 67 20.73 -5.76 -10.72
C HIS A 67 19.70 -4.62 -10.62
N ASN A 68 18.65 -4.65 -11.43
CA ASN A 68 17.57 -3.67 -11.48
C ASN A 68 16.26 -4.22 -10.91
N ALA A 69 16.33 -5.17 -9.97
CA ALA A 69 15.17 -5.69 -9.28
C ALA A 69 14.42 -4.56 -8.55
N ILE A 70 13.09 -4.63 -8.63
CA ILE A 70 12.18 -3.73 -7.92
C ILE A 70 11.20 -4.62 -7.14
N GLU A 71 10.95 -4.26 -5.90
CA GLU A 71 9.92 -4.89 -5.06
C GLU A 71 9.02 -3.79 -4.47
N GLU A 72 7.73 -4.09 -4.36
CA GLU A 72 6.64 -3.23 -3.88
C GLU A 72 5.66 -4.07 -3.06
#